data_AF-A0A835NAU6-F1
#
_entry.id   AF-A0A835NAU6-F1
#
_cell.length_a   1.000
_cell.length_b   1.000
_cell.length_c   1.000
_cell.angle_alpha   90.00
_cell.angle_beta   90.00
_cell.angle_gamma   90.00
#
_symmetry.space_group_name_H-M   'P 1'
#
loop_
_entity.id
_entity.type
_entity.pdbx_description
1 polymer ?
#
loop_
_entity_poly.entity_id
_entity_poly.type
_entity_poly.pdbx_seq_one_letter_code
_entity_poly.pdbx_strand_id
1 'polypeptide(L)'
;MAHQEKATSGVEWRITLGDGSSKSLVPDAGPVSRIWARLGGLIAGLVLKVWEFLKRAWDIGVDDPRKVIHCLKVGMALTVVSLVYFMRPLYKGLGGNAMWAIMTVVVVLENTVGATIYKCSNRVFATTLAGFLAFGVHWVASQSGHEFEALITGASVFILASATTFSRFIPSVKALFDYGALIFILTFSLVTVSGYRVDKLFDMACQRISTILIGTSLCLLVTMFICPIWAGEELHILISRNMDKLANSLDGCVDEHFDYNGEHKDSDKQPDKKLLGYKCVLSSKATEESMAKFARWEPAHGRFNFKHPWQQYLKIGASMRSCACCVAALNSCIDSENQAPEFIKKHLSNICLKVSSSSSSVLKEAAKTIKTMKRSSSIEFLVEEMSSAVQDMQNEIKYLPKLPSPPEVLHPESIETDDTTPTIHLMDVIPVVTLASLMIEISSRIQAIVETVEELAVLAKFKGEVQEKAKQNQPNINRIVASQLNDDQQTIKALERV
;
A
#
# COMPACT_ATOMS: atom_id res chain seq x y z
N MET A 1 44.20 -3.56 41.03
CA MET A 1 44.05 -2.22 41.63
C MET A 1 42.58 -1.98 41.84
N ALA A 2 42.17 -1.80 43.10
CA ALA A 2 40.80 -1.79 43.57
C ALA A 2 40.10 -0.45 43.29
N HIS A 3 38.82 -0.51 42.89
CA HIS A 3 37.92 0.63 42.79
C HIS A 3 37.39 1.01 44.19
N GLN A 4 37.58 2.26 44.56
CA GLN A 4 37.22 2.83 45.86
C GLN A 4 35.80 3.42 45.78
N GLU A 5 34.87 2.82 46.53
CA GLU A 5 33.49 3.26 46.67
C GLU A 5 33.41 4.38 47.73
N LYS A 6 32.99 5.58 47.32
CA LYS A 6 32.76 6.72 48.23
C LYS A 6 31.39 6.59 48.88
N ALA A 7 31.36 6.15 50.13
CA ALA A 7 30.17 6.24 50.99
C ALA A 7 29.95 7.68 51.45
N THR A 8 28.85 8.30 51.02
CA THR A 8 28.35 9.57 51.57
C THR A 8 27.62 9.28 52.89
N SER A 9 28.28 9.58 54.01
CA SER A 9 27.75 9.45 55.37
C SER A 9 26.60 10.44 55.62
N GLY A 10 25.36 9.95 55.61
CA GLY A 10 24.21 10.66 56.17
C GLY A 10 24.33 10.70 57.70
N VAL A 11 24.35 11.90 58.28
CA VAL A 11 24.43 12.10 59.74
C VAL A 11 23.05 11.82 60.35
N GLU A 12 22.91 10.66 60.99
CA GLU A 12 21.68 10.24 61.68
C GLU A 12 21.73 10.74 63.14
N TRP A 13 20.91 11.74 63.48
CA TRP A 13 20.84 12.28 64.85
C TRP A 13 20.00 11.36 65.73
N ARG A 14 20.65 10.69 66.69
CA ARG A 14 20.01 9.76 67.63
C ARG A 14 20.07 10.38 69.04
N ILE A 15 18.92 10.53 69.69
CA ILE A 15 18.85 10.98 71.09
C ILE A 15 18.58 9.75 71.95
N THR A 16 19.47 9.49 72.91
CA THR A 16 19.32 8.42 73.90
C THR A 16 18.55 8.98 75.10
N LEU A 17 17.37 8.45 75.38
CA LEU A 17 16.63 8.78 76.61
C LEU A 17 17.13 7.89 77.74
N GLY A 18 17.05 8.39 78.98
CA GLY A 18 17.67 7.79 80.17
C GLY A 18 17.16 6.41 80.60
N ASP A 19 16.23 5.81 79.85
CA ASP A 19 15.75 4.43 80.00
C ASP A 19 16.42 3.44 79.01
N GLY A 20 17.40 3.90 78.22
CA GLY A 20 18.13 3.08 77.25
C GLY A 20 17.41 2.89 75.92
N SER A 21 16.26 3.56 75.70
CA SER A 21 15.56 3.56 74.40
C SER A 21 16.09 4.68 73.49
N SER A 22 16.46 4.33 72.26
CA SER A 22 16.84 5.30 71.22
C SER A 22 15.72 5.47 70.19
N LYS A 23 15.21 6.69 70.01
CA LYS A 23 14.27 7.01 68.92
C LYS A 23 15.00 7.74 67.79
N SER A 24 14.89 7.22 66.58
CA SER A 24 15.28 7.91 65.35
C SER A 24 14.18 8.92 65.00
N LEU A 25 14.53 10.21 64.93
CA LEU A 25 13.63 11.26 64.44
C LEU A 25 13.73 11.30 62.91
N VAL A 26 12.89 10.51 62.23
CA VAL A 26 12.66 10.69 60.79
C VAL A 26 11.96 12.05 60.63
N PRO A 27 12.48 12.99 59.81
CA PRO A 27 11.77 14.24 59.57
C PRO A 27 10.44 13.92 58.88
N ASP A 28 9.33 14.16 59.58
CA ASP A 28 8.01 14.08 58.99
C ASP A 28 7.95 15.04 57.80
N ALA A 29 7.95 14.50 56.59
CA ALA A 29 7.73 15.27 55.38
C ALA A 29 6.37 15.98 55.53
N GLY A 30 6.42 17.30 55.75
CA GLY A 30 5.23 18.13 55.96
C GLY A 30 4.22 17.96 54.81
N PRO A 31 2.93 18.21 55.05
CA PRO A 31 1.87 18.01 54.04
C PRO A 31 2.17 18.72 52.71
N VAL A 32 2.86 19.86 52.74
CA VAL A 32 3.33 20.61 51.56
C VAL A 32 4.39 19.85 50.77
N SER A 33 5.37 19.24 51.44
CA SER A 33 6.41 18.41 50.79
C SER A 33 5.81 17.18 50.10
N ARG A 34 4.82 16.53 50.74
CA ARG A 34 4.06 15.43 50.14
C ARG A 34 3.23 15.85 48.92
N ILE A 35 2.63 17.04 48.94
CA ILE A 35 1.88 17.57 47.79
C ILE A 35 2.83 17.91 46.64
N TRP A 36 3.98 18.53 46.91
CA TRP A 36 5.00 18.82 45.89
C TRP A 36 5.60 17.56 45.27
N ALA A 37 5.85 16.51 46.07
CA ALA A 37 6.31 15.22 45.55
C ALA A 37 5.26 14.54 44.67
N ARG A 38 3.97 14.61 45.04
CA ARG A 38 2.85 14.11 44.22
C ARG A 38 2.69 14.89 42.92
N LEU A 39 2.80 16.21 42.96
CA LEU A 39 2.73 17.06 41.76
C LEU A 39 3.93 16.82 40.84
N GLY A 40 5.14 16.70 41.41
CA GLY A 40 6.34 16.33 40.66
C GLY A 40 6.23 14.96 40.00
N GLY A 41 5.65 13.97 40.70
CA GLY A 41 5.35 12.65 40.13
C GLY A 41 4.33 12.69 38.99
N LEU A 42 3.29 13.53 39.10
CA LEU A 42 2.32 13.75 38.02
C LEU A 42 2.96 14.41 36.79
N ILE A 43 3.80 15.44 36.99
CA ILE A 43 4.52 16.11 35.90
C ILE A 43 5.50 15.13 35.24
N ALA A 44 6.29 14.38 36.01
CA ALA A 44 7.20 13.38 35.48
C ALA A 44 6.46 12.28 34.70
N GLY A 45 5.30 11.83 35.21
CA GLY A 45 4.44 10.87 34.51
C GLY A 45 3.88 11.41 33.19
N LEU A 46 3.52 12.70 33.14
CA LEU A 46 3.11 13.37 31.89
C LEU A 46 4.28 13.49 30.91
N VAL A 47 5.47 13.87 31.38
CA VAL A 47 6.68 13.96 30.54
C VAL A 47 7.04 12.59 29.95
N LEU A 48 6.98 11.51 30.74
CA LEU A 48 7.23 10.16 30.24
C LEU A 48 6.21 9.73 29.19
N LYS A 49 4.92 10.04 29.38
CA LYS A 49 3.88 9.78 28.37
C LYS A 49 4.11 10.56 27.08
N VAL A 50 4.49 11.84 27.18
CA VAL A 50 4.83 12.66 26.02
C VAL A 50 6.07 12.12 25.31
N TRP A 51 7.10 11.71 26.06
CA TRP A 51 8.30 11.09 25.50
C TRP A 51 8.00 9.78 24.78
N GLU A 52 7.19 8.89 25.38
CA GLU A 52 6.78 7.65 24.75
C GLU A 52 5.97 7.90 23.48
N PHE A 53 5.07 8.90 23.50
CA PHE A 53 4.35 9.34 22.32
C PHE A 53 5.30 9.86 21.22
N LEU A 54 6.28 10.70 21.58
CA LEU A 54 7.27 11.23 20.64
C LEU A 54 8.14 10.12 20.04
N LYS A 55 8.55 9.13 20.84
CA LYS A 55 9.29 7.96 20.36
C LYS A 55 8.47 7.16 19.36
N ARG A 56 7.20 6.86 19.68
CA ARG A 56 6.29 6.17 18.74
C ARG A 56 6.07 6.98 17.46
N ALA A 57 5.89 8.31 17.58
CA ALA A 57 5.74 9.19 16.42
C ALA A 57 7.01 9.21 15.55
N TRP A 58 8.19 9.19 16.18
CA TRP A 58 9.48 9.07 15.50
C TRP A 58 9.60 7.74 14.76
N ASP A 59 9.27 6.63 15.40
CA ASP A 59 9.32 5.30 14.79
C ASP A 59 8.37 5.23 13.56
N ILE A 60 7.15 5.77 13.67
CA ILE A 60 6.21 5.88 12.54
C ILE A 60 6.77 6.70 11.38
N GLY A 61 7.49 7.79 11.69
CA GLY A 61 8.09 8.66 10.68
C GLY A 61 9.30 8.03 9.98
N VAL A 62 10.10 7.28 10.70
CA VAL A 62 11.26 6.53 10.15
C VAL A 62 10.78 5.35 9.32
N ASP A 63 9.75 4.63 9.77
CA ASP A 63 9.20 3.47 9.06
C ASP A 63 8.55 3.84 7.72
N ASP A 64 7.92 5.02 7.63
CA ASP A 64 7.31 5.51 6.40
C ASP A 64 7.55 7.02 6.19
N PRO A 65 8.72 7.40 5.63
CA PRO A 65 9.09 8.80 5.44
C PRO A 65 8.10 9.58 4.57
N ARG A 66 7.28 8.88 3.76
CA ARG A 66 6.22 9.49 2.96
C ARG A 66 5.14 10.15 3.82
N LYS A 67 4.83 9.60 5.00
CA LYS A 67 3.89 10.22 5.93
C LYS A 67 4.41 11.57 6.42
N VAL A 68 5.71 11.65 6.72
CA VAL A 68 6.37 12.90 7.12
C VAL A 68 6.30 13.93 6.00
N ILE A 69 6.58 13.51 4.75
CA ILE A 69 6.46 14.36 3.56
C ILE A 69 5.03 14.89 3.42
N HIS A 70 4.00 14.05 3.60
CA HIS A 70 2.61 14.49 3.56
C HIS A 70 2.28 15.50 4.66
N CYS A 71 2.67 15.24 5.91
CA CYS A 71 2.48 16.20 7.00
C CYS A 71 3.14 17.56 6.70
N LEU A 72 4.35 17.55 6.13
CA LEU A 72 5.04 18.77 5.70
C LEU A 72 4.27 19.49 4.58
N LYS A 73 3.76 18.76 3.59
CA LYS A 73 2.91 19.33 2.52
C LYS A 73 1.65 19.99 3.09
N VAL A 74 0.97 19.34 4.04
CA VAL A 74 -0.21 19.91 4.70
C VAL A 74 0.13 21.20 5.43
N GLY A 75 1.17 21.16 6.27
CA GLY A 75 1.63 22.34 7.00
C GLY A 75 2.03 23.49 6.08
N MET A 76 2.74 23.19 4.98
CA MET A 76 3.13 24.18 4.00
C MET A 76 1.93 24.75 3.23
N ALA A 77 1.00 23.92 2.76
CA ALA A 77 -0.21 24.39 2.08
C ALA A 77 -1.05 25.31 2.98
N LEU A 78 -1.22 24.95 4.25
CA LEU A 78 -1.89 25.80 5.23
C LEU A 78 -1.16 27.12 5.44
N THR A 79 0.17 27.09 5.59
CA THR A 79 1.00 28.29 5.76
C THR A 79 0.88 29.22 4.55
N VAL A 80 1.00 28.67 3.33
CA VAL A 80 0.88 29.47 2.10
C VAL A 80 -0.51 30.07 1.98
N VAL A 81 -1.58 29.29 2.21
CA VAL A 81 -2.96 29.82 2.18
C VAL A 81 -3.15 30.92 3.22
N SER A 82 -2.70 30.72 4.46
CA SER A 82 -2.78 31.73 5.51
C SER A 82 -2.02 33.01 5.15
N LEU A 83 -0.80 32.90 4.61
CA LEU A 83 -0.01 34.06 4.16
C LEU A 83 -0.71 34.83 3.05
N VAL A 84 -1.30 34.15 2.06
CA VAL A 84 -2.09 34.76 0.99
C VAL A 84 -3.26 35.57 1.55
N TYR A 85 -3.91 35.09 2.61
CA TYR A 85 -4.98 35.82 3.29
C TYR A 85 -4.50 36.99 4.14
N PHE A 86 -3.29 36.94 4.71
CA PHE A 86 -2.73 38.06 5.46
C PHE A 86 -2.31 39.23 4.56
N MET A 87 -2.15 39.01 3.25
CA MET A 87 -1.87 40.08 2.30
C MET A 87 -3.09 40.99 2.09
N ARG A 88 -2.94 42.28 2.47
CA ARG A 88 -4.00 43.33 2.46
C ARG A 88 -4.89 43.40 1.21
N PRO A 89 -4.38 43.30 -0.03
CA PRO A 89 -5.22 43.39 -1.24
C PRO A 89 -6.22 42.23 -1.34
N LEU A 90 -5.79 41.03 -0.95
CA LEU A 90 -6.60 39.82 -1.04
C LEU A 90 -7.56 39.70 0.16
N TYR A 91 -7.16 40.14 1.34
CA TYR A 91 -8.05 40.22 2.50
C TYR A 91 -9.26 41.14 2.25
N LYS A 92 -9.04 42.32 1.67
CA LYS A 92 -10.11 43.28 1.35
C LYS A 92 -11.04 42.78 0.23
N GLY A 93 -10.52 42.03 -0.75
CA GLY A 93 -11.31 41.47 -1.85
C GLY A 93 -12.04 40.15 -1.55
N LEU A 94 -11.49 39.32 -0.65
CA LEU A 94 -12.01 37.97 -0.35
C LEU A 94 -12.78 37.86 0.98
N GLY A 95 -12.95 38.98 1.69
CA GLY A 95 -13.89 39.24 2.80
C GLY A 95 -14.29 38.05 3.67
N GLY A 96 -13.75 37.96 4.91
CA GLY A 96 -14.24 37.10 6.01
C GLY A 96 -14.28 35.56 5.79
N ASN A 97 -14.21 35.09 4.56
CA ASN A 97 -14.47 33.70 4.15
C ASN A 97 -13.19 32.85 4.08
N ALA A 98 -12.10 33.30 4.73
CA ALA A 98 -10.82 32.57 4.79
C ALA A 98 -10.95 31.13 5.30
N MET A 99 -11.96 30.89 6.14
CA MET A 99 -12.32 29.56 6.63
C MET A 99 -12.52 28.55 5.48
N TRP A 100 -13.13 28.94 4.36
CA TRP A 100 -13.41 28.03 3.25
C TRP A 100 -12.15 27.57 2.51
N ALA A 101 -11.16 28.45 2.37
CA ALA A 101 -9.88 28.09 1.77
C ALA A 101 -9.08 27.17 2.70
N ILE A 102 -8.99 27.49 3.99
CA ILE A 102 -8.30 26.66 4.99
C ILE A 102 -8.97 25.28 5.09
N MET A 103 -10.29 25.23 5.21
CA MET A 103 -11.04 23.98 5.20
C MET A 103 -10.81 23.19 3.92
N THR A 104 -10.71 23.88 2.77
CA THR A 104 -10.42 23.20 1.50
C THR A 104 -9.08 22.51 1.58
N VAL A 105 -8.01 23.17 2.03
CA VAL A 105 -6.69 22.54 2.22
C VAL A 105 -6.80 21.29 3.09
N VAL A 106 -7.39 21.40 4.27
CA VAL A 106 -7.49 20.29 5.23
C VAL A 106 -8.24 19.10 4.65
N VAL A 107 -9.27 19.34 3.83
CA VAL A 107 -10.17 18.29 3.36
C VAL A 107 -9.70 17.66 2.04
N VAL A 108 -9.04 18.43 1.16
CA VAL A 108 -8.65 17.98 -0.18
C VAL A 108 -7.24 17.42 -0.26
N LEU A 109 -6.32 17.83 0.63
CA LEU A 109 -4.94 17.38 0.55
C LEU A 109 -4.85 15.91 0.95
N GLU A 110 -4.26 15.13 0.07
CA GLU A 110 -4.03 13.70 0.25
C GLU A 110 -2.53 13.39 0.11
N ASN A 111 -2.15 12.16 0.46
CA ASN A 111 -0.75 11.75 0.38
C ASN A 111 -0.22 11.78 -1.06
N THR A 112 -1.06 11.40 -2.04
CA THR A 112 -0.70 11.35 -3.45
C THR A 112 -1.25 12.56 -4.22
N VAL A 113 -0.54 12.91 -5.29
CA VAL A 113 -0.93 13.99 -6.21
C VAL A 113 -2.26 13.66 -6.87
N GLY A 114 -2.44 12.45 -7.41
CA GLY A 114 -3.69 12.04 -8.06
C GLY A 114 -4.91 12.09 -7.13
N ALA A 115 -4.77 11.69 -5.86
CA ALA A 115 -5.86 11.76 -4.89
C ALA A 115 -6.23 13.22 -4.56
N THR A 116 -5.22 14.09 -4.44
CA THR A 116 -5.44 15.53 -4.23
C THR A 116 -6.14 16.17 -5.42
N ILE A 117 -5.70 15.89 -6.67
CA ILE A 117 -6.36 16.36 -7.89
C ILE A 117 -7.82 15.88 -7.92
N TYR A 118 -8.05 14.58 -7.70
CA TYR A 118 -9.40 14.00 -7.67
C TYR A 118 -10.30 14.70 -6.64
N LYS A 119 -9.84 14.91 -5.40
CA LYS A 119 -10.62 15.61 -4.38
C LYS A 119 -10.85 17.09 -4.73
N CYS A 120 -9.82 17.78 -5.23
CA CYS A 120 -9.92 19.16 -5.69
C CYS A 120 -10.98 19.32 -6.79
N SER A 121 -10.94 18.49 -7.83
CA SER A 121 -11.92 18.51 -8.92
C SER A 121 -13.34 18.23 -8.41
N ASN A 122 -13.52 17.22 -7.54
CA ASN A 122 -14.81 16.94 -6.94
C ASN A 122 -15.31 18.08 -6.05
N ARG A 123 -14.42 18.73 -5.29
CA ARG A 123 -14.75 19.87 -4.44
C ARG A 123 -15.28 21.03 -5.28
N VAL A 124 -14.58 21.40 -6.35
CA VAL A 124 -15.00 22.48 -7.26
C VAL A 124 -16.32 22.13 -7.95
N PHE A 125 -16.43 20.92 -8.50
CA PHE A 125 -17.65 20.48 -9.20
C PHE A 125 -18.86 20.42 -8.27
N ALA A 126 -18.74 19.77 -7.11
CA ALA A 126 -19.82 19.64 -6.15
C ALA A 126 -20.27 20.99 -5.57
N THR A 127 -19.32 21.88 -5.24
CA THR A 127 -19.67 23.22 -4.74
C THR A 127 -20.33 24.07 -5.82
N THR A 128 -19.87 24.00 -7.08
CA THR A 128 -20.49 24.75 -8.19
C THR A 128 -21.91 24.25 -8.45
N LEU A 129 -22.10 22.92 -8.52
CA LEU A 129 -23.42 22.31 -8.72
C LEU A 129 -24.37 22.64 -7.56
N ALA A 130 -23.89 22.54 -6.32
CA ALA A 130 -24.65 22.90 -5.13
C ALA A 130 -25.04 24.39 -5.12
N GLY A 131 -24.11 25.29 -5.47
CA GLY A 131 -24.38 26.72 -5.56
C GLY A 131 -25.43 27.06 -6.62
N PHE A 132 -25.34 26.43 -7.79
CA PHE A 132 -26.32 26.61 -8.87
C PHE A 132 -27.72 26.14 -8.46
N LEU A 133 -27.83 24.94 -7.86
CA LEU A 133 -29.12 24.42 -7.38
C LEU A 133 -29.67 25.25 -6.22
N ALA A 134 -28.83 25.71 -5.29
CA ALA A 134 -29.25 26.57 -4.19
C ALA A 134 -29.79 27.91 -4.69
N PHE A 135 -29.15 28.50 -5.71
CA PHE A 135 -29.67 29.69 -6.38
C PHE A 135 -31.04 29.44 -7.04
N GLY A 136 -31.19 28.30 -7.73
CA GLY A 136 -32.48 27.91 -8.32
C GLY A 136 -33.59 27.74 -7.28
N VAL A 137 -33.29 27.12 -6.14
CA VAL A 137 -34.22 26.98 -5.01
C VAL A 137 -34.61 28.35 -4.46
N HIS A 138 -33.63 29.22 -4.20
CA HIS A 138 -33.91 30.56 -3.70
C HIS A 138 -34.77 31.37 -4.67
N TRP A 139 -34.48 31.29 -5.98
CA TRP A 139 -35.31 31.91 -7.01
C TRP A 139 -36.76 31.44 -6.93
N VAL A 140 -36.99 30.11 -6.91
CA VAL A 140 -38.35 29.55 -6.80
C VAL A 140 -39.03 29.95 -5.49
N ALA A 141 -38.32 29.91 -4.37
CA ALA A 141 -38.83 30.28 -3.06
C ALA A 141 -39.26 31.76 -3.02
N SER A 142 -38.45 32.66 -3.59
CA SER A 142 -38.72 34.10 -3.66
C SER A 142 -39.97 34.44 -4.49
N GLN A 143 -40.32 33.63 -5.49
CA GLN A 143 -41.53 33.81 -6.30
C GLN A 143 -42.79 33.27 -5.63
N SER A 144 -42.67 32.50 -4.56
CA SER A 144 -43.78 31.75 -3.94
C SER A 144 -44.45 32.47 -2.76
N GLY A 145 -44.00 33.69 -2.44
CA GLY A 145 -44.49 34.48 -1.32
C GLY A 145 -43.83 34.15 0.02
N HIS A 146 -43.85 35.12 0.93
CA HIS A 146 -43.09 35.09 2.20
C HIS A 146 -43.49 33.94 3.15
N GLU A 147 -44.75 33.47 3.08
CA GLU A 147 -45.21 32.34 3.91
C GLU A 147 -44.64 30.98 3.46
N PHE A 148 -44.40 30.80 2.16
CA PHE A 148 -43.95 29.53 1.59
C PHE A 148 -42.43 29.47 1.37
N GLU A 149 -41.73 30.60 1.44
CA GLU A 149 -40.28 30.67 1.19
C GLU A 149 -39.48 29.74 2.12
N ALA A 150 -39.76 29.78 3.43
CA ALA A 150 -39.10 28.92 4.41
C ALA A 150 -39.46 27.43 4.20
N LEU A 151 -40.71 27.14 3.81
CA LEU A 151 -41.20 25.79 3.57
C LEU A 151 -40.54 25.17 2.33
N ILE A 152 -40.44 25.91 1.22
CA ILE A 152 -39.77 25.47 -0.02
C ILE A 152 -38.28 25.26 0.23
N THR A 153 -37.64 26.19 0.94
CA THR A 153 -36.22 26.10 1.33
C THR A 153 -35.99 24.84 2.17
N GLY A 154 -36.78 24.60 3.21
CA GLY A 154 -36.67 23.42 4.06
C GLY A 154 -36.94 22.11 3.33
N ALA A 155 -38.01 22.06 2.51
CA ALA A 155 -38.36 20.88 1.73
C ALA A 155 -37.27 20.52 0.71
N SER A 156 -36.68 21.52 0.04
CA SER A 156 -35.59 21.29 -0.92
C SER A 156 -34.33 20.71 -0.26
N VAL A 157 -33.95 21.22 0.91
CA VAL A 157 -32.83 20.69 1.72
C VAL A 157 -33.11 19.24 2.10
N PHE A 158 -34.30 18.96 2.61
CA PHE A 158 -34.70 17.60 2.98
C PHE A 158 -34.62 16.64 1.79
N ILE A 159 -35.22 16.99 0.65
CA ILE A 159 -35.29 16.13 -0.53
C ILE A 159 -33.89 15.89 -1.12
N LEU A 160 -33.13 16.95 -1.40
CA LEU A 160 -31.84 16.82 -2.08
C LEU A 160 -30.77 16.21 -1.16
N ALA A 161 -30.77 16.52 0.14
CA ALA A 161 -29.85 15.88 1.08
C ALA A 161 -30.18 14.40 1.26
N SER A 162 -31.46 14.04 1.37
CA SER A 162 -31.88 12.64 1.49
C SER A 162 -31.57 11.85 0.22
N ALA A 163 -31.91 12.39 -0.95
CA ALA A 163 -31.62 11.75 -2.25
C ALA A 163 -30.12 11.56 -2.47
N THR A 164 -29.31 12.59 -2.18
CA THR A 164 -27.84 12.49 -2.30
C THR A 164 -27.28 11.48 -1.30
N THR A 165 -27.77 11.47 -0.06
CA THR A 165 -27.34 10.49 0.96
C THR A 165 -27.72 9.07 0.55
N PHE A 166 -28.93 8.86 0.03
CA PHE A 166 -29.38 7.57 -0.46
C PHE A 166 -28.52 7.08 -1.62
N SER A 167 -28.16 7.96 -2.55
CA SER A 167 -27.30 7.62 -3.69
C SER A 167 -25.94 7.05 -3.26
N ARG A 168 -25.43 7.42 -2.09
CA ARG A 168 -24.16 6.93 -1.54
C ARG A 168 -24.22 5.46 -1.07
N PHE A 169 -25.39 4.87 -0.92
CA PHE A 169 -25.53 3.44 -0.68
C PHE A 169 -25.39 2.61 -1.95
N ILE A 170 -25.50 3.23 -3.13
CA ILE A 170 -25.31 2.56 -4.41
C ILE A 170 -23.80 2.38 -4.63
N PRO A 171 -23.27 1.14 -4.74
CA PRO A 171 -21.83 0.90 -4.80
C PRO A 171 -21.12 1.63 -5.94
N SER A 172 -21.74 1.74 -7.12
CA SER A 172 -21.18 2.45 -8.28
C SER A 172 -21.04 3.95 -8.03
N VAL A 173 -22.03 4.58 -7.41
CA VAL A 173 -22.01 6.01 -7.04
C VAL A 173 -21.01 6.24 -5.92
N LYS A 174 -21.00 5.39 -4.88
CA LYS A 174 -20.05 5.47 -3.76
C LYS A 174 -18.61 5.39 -4.26
N ALA A 175 -18.32 4.42 -5.13
CA ALA A 175 -16.99 4.22 -5.68
C ALA A 175 -16.50 5.44 -6.48
N LEU A 176 -17.39 6.23 -7.10
CA LEU A 176 -17.02 7.34 -7.98
C LEU A 176 -17.13 8.72 -7.32
N PHE A 177 -18.10 8.95 -6.45
CA PHE A 177 -18.53 10.28 -6.03
C PHE A 177 -18.76 10.45 -4.52
N ASP A 178 -18.41 9.50 -3.64
CA ASP A 178 -18.71 9.58 -2.20
C ASP A 178 -18.26 10.90 -1.54
N TYR A 179 -17.02 11.33 -1.83
CA TYR A 179 -16.51 12.62 -1.37
C TYR A 179 -17.29 13.82 -1.95
N GLY A 180 -17.55 13.80 -3.27
CA GLY A 180 -18.31 14.86 -3.94
C GLY A 180 -19.74 14.99 -3.41
N ALA A 181 -20.40 13.87 -3.13
CA ALA A 181 -21.74 13.82 -2.54
C ALA A 181 -21.78 14.46 -1.14
N LEU A 182 -20.78 14.19 -0.29
CA LEU A 182 -20.65 14.85 1.01
C LEU A 182 -20.46 16.37 0.88
N ILE A 183 -19.59 16.81 -0.02
CA ILE A 183 -19.36 18.23 -0.27
C ILE A 183 -20.61 18.90 -0.84
N PHE A 184 -21.32 18.22 -1.74
CA PHE A 184 -22.58 18.69 -2.31
C PHE A 184 -23.62 18.93 -1.22
N ILE A 185 -23.88 17.93 -0.37
CA ILE A 185 -24.84 18.06 0.75
C ILE A 185 -24.45 19.21 1.66
N LEU A 186 -23.19 19.27 2.08
CA LEU A 186 -22.70 20.33 2.98
C LEU A 186 -22.88 21.72 2.35
N THR A 187 -22.47 21.88 1.09
CA THR A 187 -22.51 23.17 0.40
C THR A 187 -23.94 23.59 0.11
N PHE A 188 -24.76 22.69 -0.42
CA PHE A 188 -26.15 22.96 -0.76
C PHE A 188 -26.94 23.36 0.48
N SER A 189 -26.88 22.56 1.55
CA SER A 189 -27.57 22.88 2.81
C SER A 189 -27.11 24.21 3.38
N LEU A 190 -25.81 24.49 3.39
CA LEU A 190 -25.29 25.72 3.98
C LEU A 190 -25.62 26.96 3.13
N VAL A 191 -25.54 26.88 1.80
CA VAL A 191 -25.90 28.00 0.91
C VAL A 191 -27.41 28.25 0.94
N THR A 192 -28.24 27.22 0.83
CA THR A 192 -29.71 27.33 0.85
C THR A 192 -30.22 27.90 2.18
N VAL A 193 -29.71 27.43 3.33
CA VAL A 193 -30.11 27.93 4.66
C VAL A 193 -29.55 29.33 4.93
N SER A 194 -28.31 29.63 4.53
CA SER A 194 -27.74 30.98 4.69
C SER A 194 -28.44 32.00 3.79
N GLY A 195 -28.92 31.54 2.63
CA GLY A 195 -29.59 32.37 1.65
C GLY A 195 -30.90 32.97 2.13
N TYR A 196 -31.65 32.21 2.93
CA TYR A 196 -32.86 32.69 3.59
C TYR A 196 -32.63 33.90 4.53
N ARG A 197 -31.39 34.11 5.00
CA ARG A 197 -31.06 35.20 5.95
C ARG A 197 -30.30 36.36 5.32
N VAL A 198 -29.84 36.25 4.08
CA VAL A 198 -28.90 37.22 3.49
C VAL A 198 -29.31 37.53 2.04
N ASP A 199 -29.74 38.77 1.81
CA ASP A 199 -30.21 39.27 0.49
C ASP A 199 -29.17 39.19 -0.64
N LYS A 200 -27.88 38.96 -0.32
CA LYS A 200 -26.75 38.89 -1.26
C LYS A 200 -26.21 37.48 -1.47
N LEU A 201 -27.09 36.53 -1.76
CA LEU A 201 -26.72 35.14 -2.04
C LEU A 201 -25.67 34.97 -3.13
N PHE A 202 -25.80 35.74 -4.22
CA PHE A 202 -24.91 35.63 -5.38
C PHE A 202 -23.47 36.05 -5.04
N ASP A 203 -23.32 37.17 -4.32
CA ASP A 203 -22.01 37.64 -3.85
C ASP A 203 -21.37 36.63 -2.88
N MET A 204 -22.17 36.06 -1.97
CA MET A 204 -21.72 35.02 -1.04
C MET A 204 -21.25 33.76 -1.78
N ALA A 205 -22.00 33.31 -2.80
CA ALA A 205 -21.65 32.14 -3.59
C ALA A 205 -20.36 32.38 -4.42
N CYS A 206 -20.24 33.53 -5.07
CA CYS A 206 -19.04 33.90 -5.84
C CYS A 206 -17.80 34.00 -4.96
N GLN A 207 -17.91 34.60 -3.78
CA GLN A 207 -16.82 34.64 -2.81
C GLN A 207 -16.41 33.24 -2.33
N ARG A 208 -17.36 32.32 -2.10
CA ARG A 208 -17.03 30.94 -1.73
C ARG A 208 -16.36 30.17 -2.85
N ILE A 209 -16.85 30.28 -4.08
CA ILE A 209 -16.25 29.61 -5.23
C ILE A 209 -14.82 30.13 -5.45
N SER A 210 -14.62 31.46 -5.45
CA SER A 210 -13.29 32.06 -5.63
C SER A 210 -12.30 31.64 -4.53
N THR A 211 -12.71 31.63 -3.27
CA THR A 211 -11.85 31.20 -2.14
C THR A 211 -11.54 29.70 -2.18
N ILE A 212 -12.49 28.85 -2.59
CA ILE A 212 -12.25 27.41 -2.83
C ILE A 212 -11.29 27.21 -4.01
N LEU A 213 -11.43 27.97 -5.10
CA LEU A 213 -10.54 27.91 -6.26
C LEU A 213 -9.10 28.31 -5.91
N ILE A 214 -8.92 29.37 -5.10
CA ILE A 214 -7.61 29.78 -4.60
C ILE A 214 -7.01 28.68 -3.72
N GLY A 215 -7.76 28.17 -2.73
CA GLY A 215 -7.30 27.10 -1.86
C GLY A 215 -6.92 25.83 -2.63
N THR A 216 -7.76 25.44 -3.60
CA THR A 216 -7.51 24.31 -4.51
C THR A 216 -6.23 24.52 -5.32
N SER A 217 -6.05 25.68 -5.93
CA SER A 217 -4.87 26.00 -6.74
C SER A 217 -3.59 25.92 -5.90
N LEU A 218 -3.59 26.49 -4.70
CA LEU A 218 -2.45 26.43 -3.79
C LEU A 218 -2.13 25.01 -3.32
N CYS A 219 -3.15 24.18 -3.06
CA CYS A 219 -2.97 22.75 -2.75
C CYS A 219 -2.29 22.00 -3.90
N LEU A 220 -2.75 22.23 -5.14
CA LEU A 220 -2.18 21.60 -6.32
C LEU A 220 -0.72 22.01 -6.54
N LEU A 221 -0.41 23.30 -6.38
CA LEU A 221 0.97 23.80 -6.48
C LEU A 221 1.87 23.13 -5.43
N VAL A 222 1.45 23.12 -4.16
CA VAL A 222 2.26 22.51 -3.08
C VAL A 222 2.47 21.02 -3.30
N THR A 223 1.43 20.28 -3.70
CA THR A 223 1.54 18.82 -3.89
C THR A 223 2.34 18.42 -5.13
N MET A 224 2.29 19.23 -6.20
CA MET A 224 3.07 18.97 -7.41
C MET A 224 4.55 19.35 -7.27
N PHE A 225 4.87 20.46 -6.58
CA PHE A 225 6.26 20.97 -6.53
C PHE A 225 7.07 20.45 -5.35
N ILE A 226 6.45 20.04 -4.25
CA ILE A 226 7.16 19.62 -3.03
C ILE A 226 7.13 18.11 -2.93
N CYS A 227 8.22 17.43 -3.25
CA CYS A 227 8.36 15.97 -3.13
C CYS A 227 7.11 15.21 -3.63
N PRO A 228 6.74 15.31 -4.92
CA PRO A 228 5.51 14.73 -5.44
C PRO A 228 5.49 13.21 -5.21
N ILE A 229 4.39 12.70 -4.68
CA ILE A 229 4.15 11.27 -4.49
C ILE A 229 3.03 10.89 -5.46
N TRP A 230 3.32 10.01 -6.41
CA TRP A 230 2.40 9.63 -7.47
C TRP A 230 1.70 8.32 -7.11
N ALA A 231 0.38 8.30 -7.20
CA ALA A 231 -0.43 7.10 -6.99
C ALA A 231 -0.11 6.01 -8.03
N GLY A 232 0.18 6.42 -9.27
CA GLY A 232 0.58 5.49 -10.33
C GLY A 232 1.89 4.75 -10.03
N GLU A 233 2.91 5.47 -9.57
CA GLU A 233 4.19 4.88 -9.14
C GLU A 233 4.01 3.96 -7.93
N GLU A 234 3.22 4.37 -6.93
CA GLU A 234 2.96 3.52 -5.75
C GLU A 234 2.20 2.25 -6.13
N LEU A 235 1.23 2.31 -7.04
CA LEU A 235 0.56 1.13 -7.59
C LEU A 235 1.54 0.20 -8.31
N HIS A 236 2.42 0.78 -9.13
CA HIS A 236 3.41 0.03 -9.88
C HIS A 236 4.37 -0.75 -8.96
N ILE A 237 4.92 -0.07 -7.96
CA ILE A 237 5.77 -0.67 -6.93
C ILE A 237 5.01 -1.73 -6.13
N LEU A 238 3.75 -1.45 -5.78
CA LEU A 238 2.90 -2.39 -5.03
C LEU A 238 2.70 -3.70 -5.80
N ILE A 239 2.36 -3.62 -7.09
CA ILE A 239 2.12 -4.80 -7.92
C ILE A 239 3.39 -5.64 -8.06
N SER A 240 4.55 -5.04 -8.39
CA SER A 240 5.80 -5.81 -8.49
C SER A 240 6.19 -6.44 -7.15
N ARG A 241 6.04 -5.70 -6.05
CA ARG A 241 6.34 -6.21 -4.70
C ARG A 241 5.39 -7.33 -4.27
N ASN A 242 4.12 -7.26 -4.66
CA ASN A 242 3.15 -8.31 -4.39
C ASN A 242 3.48 -9.58 -5.16
N MET A 243 3.96 -9.49 -6.41
CA MET A 243 4.49 -10.65 -7.14
C MET A 243 5.70 -11.26 -6.43
N ASP A 244 6.68 -10.45 -6.00
CA ASP A 244 7.84 -10.95 -5.26
C ASP A 244 7.41 -11.65 -3.95
N LYS A 245 6.45 -11.08 -3.22
CA LYS A 245 5.91 -11.69 -2.00
C LYS A 245 5.21 -13.01 -2.29
N LEU A 246 4.45 -13.09 -3.39
CA LEU A 246 3.78 -14.32 -3.79
C LEU A 246 4.78 -15.42 -4.17
N ALA A 247 5.81 -15.06 -4.93
CA ALA A 247 6.90 -15.97 -5.31
C ALA A 247 7.64 -16.52 -4.09
N ASN A 248 8.03 -15.63 -3.16
CA ASN A 248 8.69 -16.02 -1.92
C ASN A 248 7.81 -16.88 -1.01
N SER A 249 6.49 -16.62 -0.97
CA SER A 249 5.53 -17.46 -0.25
C SER A 249 5.44 -18.85 -0.85
N LEU A 250 5.43 -18.97 -2.18
CA LEU A 250 5.36 -20.26 -2.86
C LEU A 250 6.63 -21.10 -2.60
N ASP A 251 7.81 -20.50 -2.76
CA ASP A 251 9.09 -21.16 -2.42
C ASP A 251 9.09 -21.61 -0.95
N GLY A 252 8.83 -20.68 -0.02
CA GLY A 252 8.94 -20.95 1.41
C GLY A 252 7.94 -22.00 1.91
N CYS A 253 6.73 -22.05 1.34
CA CYS A 253 5.71 -23.01 1.72
C CYS A 253 6.14 -24.46 1.44
N VAL A 254 6.80 -24.68 0.30
CA VAL A 254 7.25 -26.02 -0.13
C VAL A 254 8.59 -26.38 0.52
N ASP A 255 9.50 -25.41 0.65
CA ASP A 255 10.82 -25.59 1.28
C ASP A 255 10.68 -25.99 2.76
N GLU A 256 9.87 -25.28 3.55
CA GLU A 256 9.65 -25.59 4.97
C GLU A 256 9.00 -26.97 5.19
N HIS A 257 8.18 -27.44 4.25
CA HIS A 257 7.55 -28.76 4.34
C HIS A 257 8.55 -29.90 4.12
N PHE A 258 9.51 -29.73 3.21
CA PHE A 258 10.43 -30.80 2.81
C PHE A 258 11.83 -30.71 3.45
N ASP A 259 12.17 -29.60 4.10
CA ASP A 259 13.41 -29.43 4.90
C ASP A 259 13.33 -30.11 6.29
N TYR A 260 12.32 -30.94 6.52
CA TYR A 260 12.11 -31.71 7.76
C TYR A 260 13.05 -32.94 7.83
N ASN A 261 14.36 -32.73 7.68
CA ASN A 261 15.38 -33.72 8.01
C ASN A 261 16.20 -33.22 9.23
N GLY A 262 15.63 -33.42 10.43
CA GLY A 262 16.39 -33.53 11.67
C GLY A 262 16.77 -32.22 12.37
N GLU A 263 15.87 -31.68 13.20
CA GLU A 263 16.14 -31.27 14.60
C GLU A 263 14.87 -30.64 15.18
N HIS A 264 14.55 -30.97 16.43
CA HIS A 264 13.45 -30.41 17.21
C HIS A 264 13.40 -28.87 17.10
N LYS A 265 12.40 -28.33 16.39
CA LYS A 265 12.03 -26.92 16.54
C LYS A 265 11.01 -26.79 17.66
N ASP A 266 11.38 -26.05 18.70
CA ASP A 266 10.46 -25.48 19.68
C ASP A 266 9.24 -24.87 18.97
N SER A 267 8.06 -25.22 19.43
CA SER A 267 6.74 -24.84 18.90
C SER A 267 6.40 -23.35 19.03
N ASP A 268 7.38 -22.49 19.34
CA ASP A 268 7.18 -21.07 19.67
C ASP A 268 7.80 -20.09 18.64
N LYS A 269 8.29 -20.59 17.51
CA LYS A 269 8.73 -19.73 16.40
C LYS A 269 7.51 -19.35 15.54
N GLN A 270 7.12 -18.08 15.56
CA GLN A 270 6.17 -17.53 14.57
C GLN A 270 6.58 -17.95 13.15
N PRO A 271 5.62 -18.33 12.28
CA PRO A 271 5.92 -18.60 10.88
C PRO A 271 6.62 -17.38 10.29
N ASP A 272 7.71 -17.62 9.56
CA ASP A 272 8.55 -16.54 9.04
C ASP A 272 7.65 -15.56 8.26
N LYS A 273 7.79 -14.25 8.52
CA LYS A 273 6.96 -13.21 7.87
C LYS A 273 7.05 -13.28 6.35
N LYS A 274 8.11 -13.88 5.82
CA LYS A 274 8.34 -14.15 4.40
C LYS A 274 7.40 -15.23 3.83
N LEU A 275 7.06 -16.27 4.60
CA LEU A 275 6.16 -17.36 4.19
C LEU A 275 4.72 -16.90 3.97
N LEU A 276 4.26 -15.92 4.76
CA LEU A 276 2.88 -15.40 4.71
C LEU A 276 2.70 -14.19 3.77
N GLY A 277 3.65 -13.95 2.86
CA GLY A 277 3.60 -12.90 1.84
C GLY A 277 2.30 -12.89 1.00
N TYR A 278 1.73 -14.05 0.70
CA TYR A 278 0.46 -14.19 -0.03
C TYR A 278 -0.72 -13.48 0.67
N LYS A 279 -0.73 -13.34 2.01
CA LYS A 279 -1.77 -12.61 2.76
C LYS A 279 -1.76 -11.11 2.43
N CYS A 280 -0.57 -10.54 2.14
CA CYS A 280 -0.47 -9.16 1.67
C CYS A 280 -1.14 -9.00 0.29
N VAL A 281 -1.02 -10.01 -0.57
CA VAL A 281 -1.63 -10.00 -1.90
C VAL A 281 -3.15 -10.09 -1.78
N LEU A 282 -3.67 -10.99 -0.95
CA LEU A 282 -5.12 -11.15 -0.74
C LEU A 282 -5.80 -9.87 -0.22
N SER A 283 -5.14 -9.13 0.67
CA SER A 283 -5.67 -7.90 1.28
C SER A 283 -5.46 -6.62 0.45
N SER A 284 -4.81 -6.71 -0.71
CA SER A 284 -4.39 -5.53 -1.48
C SER A 284 -5.49 -4.88 -2.33
N LYS A 285 -6.60 -5.57 -2.63
CA LYS A 285 -7.61 -5.15 -3.62
C LYS A 285 -8.07 -3.70 -3.49
N ALA A 286 -8.48 -3.28 -2.29
CA ALA A 286 -8.99 -1.92 -2.08
C ALA A 286 -7.91 -0.84 -2.29
N THR A 287 -6.65 -1.17 -1.94
CA THR A 287 -5.50 -0.28 -2.15
C THR A 287 -5.18 -0.17 -3.65
N GLU A 288 -5.18 -1.29 -4.37
CA GLU A 288 -4.96 -1.33 -5.82
C GLU A 288 -6.02 -0.50 -6.58
N GLU A 289 -7.30 -0.72 -6.28
CA GLU A 289 -8.43 -0.03 -6.91
C GLU A 289 -8.40 1.48 -6.66
N SER A 290 -8.12 1.89 -5.42
CA SER A 290 -8.02 3.32 -5.07
C SER A 290 -6.83 4.00 -5.74
N MET A 291 -5.63 3.39 -5.74
CA MET A 291 -4.46 3.94 -6.41
C MET A 291 -4.67 4.04 -7.93
N ALA A 292 -5.23 3.00 -8.57
CA ALA A 292 -5.52 3.02 -10.00
C ALA A 292 -6.53 4.11 -10.38
N LYS A 293 -7.53 4.36 -9.52
CA LYS A 293 -8.49 5.46 -9.69
C LYS A 293 -7.79 6.82 -9.63
N PHE A 294 -6.91 7.03 -8.66
CA PHE A 294 -6.17 8.29 -8.50
C PHE A 294 -5.13 8.52 -9.59
N ALA A 295 -4.43 7.48 -10.03
CA ALA A 295 -3.42 7.55 -11.07
C ALA A 295 -3.95 8.04 -12.43
N ARG A 296 -5.26 7.89 -12.69
CA ARG A 296 -5.92 8.44 -13.89
C ARG A 296 -5.99 9.97 -13.93
N TRP A 297 -5.91 10.62 -12.77
CA TRP A 297 -5.94 12.08 -12.65
C TRP A 297 -4.55 12.72 -12.75
N GLU A 298 -3.50 11.90 -12.73
CA GLU A 298 -2.13 12.40 -12.69
C GLU A 298 -1.67 12.87 -14.09
N PRO A 299 -0.95 14.00 -14.17
CA PRO A 299 -0.20 14.33 -15.37
C PRO A 299 0.86 13.26 -15.67
N ALA A 300 1.41 13.28 -16.89
CA ALA A 300 2.54 12.42 -17.23
C ALA A 300 3.71 12.68 -16.27
N HIS A 301 4.30 11.61 -15.73
CA HIS A 301 5.36 11.68 -14.74
C HIS A 301 6.26 10.45 -14.82
N GLY A 302 7.56 10.63 -14.54
CA GLY A 302 8.52 9.53 -14.54
C GLY A 302 8.54 8.77 -15.87
N ARG A 303 8.22 7.48 -15.82
CA ARG A 303 8.11 6.59 -17.00
C ARG A 303 6.67 6.40 -17.49
N PHE A 304 5.71 7.04 -16.84
CA PHE A 304 4.28 6.91 -17.14
C PHE A 304 3.82 8.06 -18.04
N ASN A 305 3.38 7.70 -19.23
CA ASN A 305 2.75 8.64 -20.15
C ASN A 305 1.32 8.97 -19.72
N PHE A 306 0.79 10.07 -20.25
CA PHE A 306 -0.63 10.40 -20.09
C PHE A 306 -1.51 9.25 -20.62
N LYS A 307 -2.61 8.95 -19.90
CA LYS A 307 -3.49 7.79 -20.18
C LYS A 307 -2.79 6.42 -20.14
N HIS A 308 -1.81 6.24 -19.26
CA HIS A 308 -1.23 4.92 -18.98
C HIS A 308 -2.31 3.86 -18.64
N PRO A 309 -2.17 2.58 -19.06
CA PRO A 309 -3.19 1.54 -18.91
C PRO A 309 -3.32 1.01 -17.46
N TRP A 310 -3.67 1.88 -16.51
CA TRP A 310 -3.82 1.55 -15.08
C TRP A 310 -4.83 0.42 -14.80
N GLN A 311 -5.79 0.20 -15.70
CA GLN A 311 -6.74 -0.93 -15.60
C GLN A 311 -6.05 -2.29 -15.71
N GLN A 312 -4.93 -2.38 -16.43
CA GLN A 312 -4.20 -3.65 -16.54
C GLN A 312 -3.50 -4.02 -15.23
N TYR A 313 -3.09 -3.06 -14.42
CA TYR A 313 -2.57 -3.33 -13.07
C TYR A 313 -3.63 -3.97 -12.18
N LEU A 314 -4.91 -3.59 -12.32
CA LEU A 314 -6.02 -4.22 -11.59
C LEU A 314 -6.28 -5.65 -12.04
N LYS A 315 -6.14 -5.94 -13.35
CA LYS A 315 -6.24 -7.30 -13.86
C LYS A 315 -5.11 -8.17 -13.33
N ILE A 316 -3.87 -7.68 -13.38
CA ILE A 316 -2.70 -8.34 -12.82
C ILE A 316 -2.91 -8.62 -11.31
N GLY A 317 -3.38 -7.62 -10.55
CA GLY A 317 -3.76 -7.76 -9.14
C GLY A 317 -4.83 -8.83 -8.91
N ALA A 318 -5.84 -8.91 -9.78
CA ALA A 318 -6.86 -9.96 -9.73
C ALA A 318 -6.29 -11.37 -9.98
N SER A 319 -5.45 -11.53 -11.00
CA SER A 319 -4.76 -12.80 -11.31
C SER A 319 -3.84 -13.22 -10.17
N MET A 320 -3.06 -12.29 -9.61
CA MET A 320 -2.21 -12.53 -8.44
C MET A 320 -3.02 -12.98 -7.23
N ARG A 321 -4.15 -12.33 -6.94
CA ARG A 321 -5.03 -12.73 -5.83
C ARG A 321 -5.63 -14.11 -6.06
N SER A 322 -6.00 -14.46 -7.29
CA SER A 322 -6.45 -15.82 -7.63
C SER A 322 -5.36 -16.86 -7.34
N CYS A 323 -4.12 -16.59 -7.75
CA CYS A 323 -2.97 -17.45 -7.45
C CYS A 323 -2.70 -17.52 -5.94
N ALA A 324 -2.76 -16.39 -5.22
CA ALA A 324 -2.58 -16.32 -3.79
C ALA A 324 -3.63 -17.13 -3.00
N CYS A 325 -4.87 -17.26 -3.50
CA CYS A 325 -5.86 -18.17 -2.93
C CYS A 325 -5.41 -19.63 -3.01
N CYS A 326 -4.85 -20.04 -4.16
CA CYS A 326 -4.32 -21.40 -4.34
C CYS A 326 -3.09 -21.64 -3.46
N VAL A 327 -2.19 -20.66 -3.31
CA VAL A 327 -1.05 -20.74 -2.37
C VAL A 327 -1.52 -20.83 -0.91
N ALA A 328 -2.58 -20.11 -0.54
CA ALA A 328 -3.16 -20.23 0.80
C ALA A 328 -3.72 -21.64 1.05
N ALA A 329 -4.43 -22.21 0.07
CA ALA A 329 -4.92 -23.58 0.13
C ALA A 329 -3.77 -24.60 0.19
N LEU A 330 -2.68 -24.37 -0.56
CA LEU A 330 -1.46 -25.18 -0.52
C LEU A 330 -0.85 -25.17 0.88
N ASN A 331 -0.71 -23.99 1.49
CA ASN A 331 -0.19 -23.86 2.85
C ASN A 331 -1.05 -24.62 3.86
N SER A 332 -2.38 -24.51 3.76
CA SER A 332 -3.28 -25.28 4.63
C SER A 332 -3.23 -26.79 4.38
N CYS A 333 -3.02 -27.22 3.13
CA CYS A 333 -2.83 -28.63 2.77
C CYS A 333 -1.57 -29.18 3.41
N ILE A 334 -0.45 -28.46 3.29
CA ILE A 334 0.85 -28.78 3.88
C ILE A 334 0.78 -28.92 5.40
N ASP A 335 0.05 -28.02 6.08
CA ASP A 335 -0.16 -28.10 7.53
C ASP A 335 -0.93 -29.38 7.95
N SER A 336 -1.83 -29.87 7.08
CA SER A 336 -2.66 -31.05 7.31
C SER A 336 -2.02 -32.38 6.84
N GLU A 337 -1.04 -32.34 5.94
CA GLU A 337 -0.40 -33.49 5.30
C GLU A 337 0.61 -34.23 6.21
N ASN A 338 0.73 -33.81 7.47
CA ASN A 338 1.53 -34.49 8.49
C ASN A 338 1.14 -35.97 8.71
N GLN A 339 0.00 -36.44 8.18
CA GLN A 339 -0.47 -37.82 8.27
C GLN A 339 -0.02 -38.76 7.12
N ALA A 340 0.55 -38.25 6.02
CA ALA A 340 0.94 -39.10 4.89
C ALA A 340 2.28 -39.87 5.12
N PRO A 341 2.44 -41.10 4.57
CA PRO A 341 3.65 -41.91 4.72
C PRO A 341 4.92 -41.21 4.23
N GLU A 342 6.02 -41.27 5.00
CA GLU A 342 7.29 -40.58 4.69
C GLU A 342 7.89 -40.97 3.32
N PHE A 343 7.67 -42.21 2.88
CA PHE A 343 8.20 -42.68 1.62
C PHE A 343 7.59 -41.93 0.41
N ILE A 344 6.29 -41.61 0.48
CA ILE A 344 5.58 -40.86 -0.58
C ILE A 344 6.02 -39.40 -0.56
N LYS A 345 6.18 -38.82 0.64
CA LYS A 345 6.67 -37.45 0.84
C LYS A 345 8.05 -37.26 0.22
N LYS A 346 8.98 -38.17 0.50
CA LYS A 346 10.36 -38.11 -0.03
C LYS A 346 10.39 -38.26 -1.56
N HIS A 347 9.54 -39.12 -2.11
CA HIS A 347 9.44 -39.33 -3.54
C HIS A 347 8.91 -38.07 -4.26
N LEU A 348 7.87 -37.43 -3.72
CA LEU A 348 7.26 -36.27 -4.36
C LEU A 348 8.00 -34.95 -4.06
N SER A 349 8.79 -34.89 -2.99
CA SER A 349 9.54 -33.71 -2.55
C SER A 349 10.33 -33.04 -3.67
N ASN A 350 11.16 -33.80 -4.39
CA ASN A 350 12.01 -33.26 -5.45
C ASN A 350 11.18 -32.62 -6.58
N ILE A 351 10.04 -33.22 -6.91
CA ILE A 351 9.16 -32.76 -7.99
C ILE A 351 8.38 -31.52 -7.53
N CYS A 352 7.83 -31.53 -6.32
CA CYS A 352 7.16 -30.37 -5.72
C CYS A 352 8.12 -29.17 -5.62
N LEU A 353 9.35 -29.39 -5.16
CA LEU A 353 10.38 -28.34 -5.09
C LEU A 353 10.73 -27.81 -6.49
N LYS A 354 10.85 -28.69 -7.49
CA LYS A 354 11.09 -28.28 -8.88
C LYS A 354 9.95 -27.43 -9.44
N VAL A 355 8.68 -27.84 -9.25
CA VAL A 355 7.50 -27.07 -9.69
C VAL A 355 7.42 -25.73 -8.96
N SER A 356 7.64 -25.72 -7.64
CA SER A 356 7.61 -24.51 -6.82
C SER A 356 8.66 -23.49 -7.25
N SER A 357 9.92 -23.93 -7.35
CA SER A 357 11.05 -23.07 -7.72
C SER A 357 10.95 -22.54 -9.15
N SER A 358 10.51 -23.37 -10.10
CA SER A 358 10.25 -22.93 -11.48
C SER A 358 9.13 -21.88 -11.53
N SER A 359 8.01 -22.15 -10.85
CA SER A 359 6.86 -21.24 -10.73
C SER A 359 7.23 -19.90 -10.08
N SER A 360 7.98 -19.93 -8.98
CA SER A 360 8.49 -18.75 -8.30
C SER A 360 9.44 -17.94 -9.17
N SER A 361 10.28 -18.62 -9.97
CA SER A 361 11.19 -17.97 -10.91
C SER A 361 10.43 -17.22 -12.01
N VAL A 362 9.35 -17.79 -12.55
CA VAL A 362 8.45 -17.09 -13.49
C VAL A 362 7.86 -15.84 -12.84
N LEU A 363 7.34 -15.95 -11.61
CA LEU A 363 6.77 -14.80 -10.88
C LEU A 363 7.81 -13.70 -10.62
N LYS A 364 9.04 -14.05 -10.23
CA LYS A 364 10.14 -13.10 -10.01
C LYS A 364 10.55 -12.40 -11.31
N GLU A 365 10.60 -13.12 -12.43
CA GLU A 365 10.91 -12.52 -13.74
C GLU A 365 9.76 -11.64 -14.24
N ALA A 366 8.49 -12.01 -13.99
CA ALA A 366 7.34 -11.15 -14.25
C ALA A 366 7.37 -9.88 -13.38
N ALA A 367 7.71 -10.01 -12.09
CA ALA A 367 7.89 -8.87 -11.18
C ALA A 367 8.98 -7.92 -11.68
N LYS A 368 10.11 -8.47 -12.14
CA LYS A 368 11.22 -7.72 -12.76
C LYS A 368 10.80 -7.04 -14.06
N THR A 369 10.02 -7.71 -14.91
CA THR A 369 9.46 -7.15 -16.16
C THR A 369 8.62 -5.90 -15.85
N ILE A 370 7.71 -5.97 -14.88
CA ILE A 370 6.94 -4.81 -14.41
C ILE A 370 7.89 -3.75 -13.86
N LYS A 371 8.69 -4.07 -12.84
CA LYS A 371 9.56 -3.12 -12.12
C LYS A 371 10.52 -2.36 -13.04
N THR A 372 10.99 -3.00 -14.10
CA THR A 372 11.91 -2.37 -15.06
C THR A 372 11.18 -1.69 -16.22
N MET A 373 9.91 -2.02 -16.46
CA MET A 373 9.14 -1.69 -17.67
C MET A 373 9.84 -2.10 -18.96
N LYS A 374 10.50 -3.25 -18.92
CA LYS A 374 11.21 -3.86 -20.04
C LYS A 374 10.65 -5.24 -20.28
N ARG A 375 10.53 -5.62 -21.55
CA ARG A 375 10.19 -7.00 -21.89
C ARG A 375 11.33 -7.94 -21.54
N SER A 376 11.03 -8.99 -20.80
CA SER A 376 11.99 -10.04 -20.49
C SER A 376 12.21 -10.93 -21.71
N SER A 377 13.47 -11.25 -22.02
CA SER A 377 13.81 -12.25 -23.03
C SER A 377 13.85 -13.68 -22.50
N SER A 378 13.80 -13.87 -21.17
CA SER A 378 13.91 -15.18 -20.52
C SER A 378 12.58 -15.71 -20.01
N ILE A 379 11.53 -14.89 -19.97
CA ILE A 379 10.24 -15.30 -19.40
C ILE A 379 9.59 -16.46 -20.15
N GLU A 380 9.70 -16.51 -21.48
CA GLU A 380 9.18 -17.62 -22.30
C GLU A 380 9.89 -18.94 -21.96
N PHE A 381 11.22 -18.90 -21.83
CA PHE A 381 12.01 -20.06 -21.42
C PHE A 381 11.64 -20.56 -20.02
N LEU A 382 11.46 -19.65 -19.05
CA LEU A 382 11.06 -20.02 -17.68
C LEU A 382 9.63 -20.59 -17.63
N VAL A 383 8.73 -20.11 -18.48
CA VAL A 383 7.37 -20.67 -18.61
C VAL A 383 7.43 -22.09 -19.16
N GLU A 384 8.28 -22.34 -20.18
CA GLU A 384 8.48 -23.69 -20.73
C GLU A 384 9.07 -24.64 -19.67
N GLU A 385 10.06 -24.20 -18.89
CA GLU A 385 10.64 -24.97 -17.79
C GLU A 385 9.59 -25.31 -16.72
N MET A 386 8.75 -24.35 -16.33
CA MET A 386 7.63 -24.56 -15.43
C MET A 386 6.62 -25.57 -15.99
N SER A 387 6.25 -25.46 -17.27
CA SER A 387 5.34 -26.41 -17.94
C SER A 387 5.93 -27.82 -17.99
N SER A 388 7.24 -27.96 -18.24
CA SER A 388 7.93 -29.25 -18.19
C SER A 388 7.91 -29.86 -16.78
N ALA A 389 8.17 -29.06 -15.74
CA ALA A 389 8.11 -29.54 -14.35
C ALA A 389 6.70 -30.00 -13.96
N VAL A 390 5.67 -29.29 -14.40
CA VAL A 390 4.27 -29.68 -14.22
C VAL A 390 3.96 -31.01 -14.93
N GLN A 391 4.49 -31.21 -16.14
CA GLN A 391 4.30 -32.47 -16.88
C GLN A 391 4.98 -33.65 -16.16
N ASP A 392 6.19 -33.46 -15.65
CA ASP A 392 6.89 -34.46 -14.82
C ASP A 392 6.03 -34.84 -13.61
N MET A 393 5.46 -33.84 -12.93
CA MET A 393 4.58 -34.05 -11.78
C MET A 393 3.32 -34.84 -12.13
N GLN A 394 2.66 -34.52 -13.25
CA GLN A 394 1.48 -35.24 -13.71
C GLN A 394 1.78 -36.71 -14.04
N ASN A 395 2.94 -36.96 -14.66
CA ASN A 395 3.39 -38.32 -14.94
C ASN A 395 3.56 -39.10 -13.63
N GLU A 396 4.24 -38.51 -12.65
CA GLU A 396 4.53 -39.16 -11.36
C GLU A 396 3.27 -39.47 -10.55
N ILE A 397 2.31 -38.54 -10.49
CA ILE A 397 0.99 -38.79 -9.89
C ILE A 397 0.28 -39.99 -10.56
N LYS A 398 0.42 -40.14 -11.89
CA LYS A 398 -0.19 -41.23 -12.65
C LYS A 398 0.47 -42.59 -12.37
N TYR A 399 1.75 -42.60 -11.99
CA TYR A 399 2.49 -43.80 -11.60
C TYR A 399 2.37 -44.14 -10.11
N LEU A 400 2.02 -43.17 -9.25
CA LEU A 400 1.90 -43.34 -7.79
C LEU A 400 1.00 -44.51 -7.34
N PRO A 401 -0.18 -44.76 -7.95
CA PRO A 401 -1.03 -45.91 -7.57
C PRO A 401 -0.42 -47.28 -7.91
N LYS A 402 0.67 -47.33 -8.68
CA LYS A 402 1.36 -48.55 -9.13
C LYS A 402 2.62 -48.86 -8.33
N LEU A 403 2.93 -48.04 -7.32
CA LEU A 403 4.15 -48.18 -6.53
C LEU A 403 3.95 -49.31 -5.50
N PRO A 404 4.87 -50.31 -5.42
CA PRO A 404 4.77 -51.37 -4.43
C PRO A 404 4.91 -50.79 -3.02
N SER A 405 4.09 -51.27 -2.10
CA SER A 405 4.19 -50.97 -0.67
C SER A 405 5.58 -51.37 -0.14
N PRO A 406 6.14 -50.61 0.82
CA PRO A 406 7.37 -51.02 1.48
C PRO A 406 7.14 -52.34 2.23
N PRO A 407 8.13 -53.24 2.29
CA PRO A 407 8.01 -54.46 3.06
C PRO A 407 7.80 -54.09 4.54
N GLU A 408 6.69 -54.57 5.11
CA GLU A 408 6.50 -54.57 6.57
C GLU A 408 7.75 -55.17 7.22
N VAL A 409 8.29 -54.48 8.22
CA VAL A 409 9.33 -55.04 9.07
C VAL A 409 8.69 -56.21 9.81
N LEU A 410 9.04 -57.41 9.35
CA LEU A 410 8.64 -58.71 9.86
C LEU A 410 8.68 -58.76 11.40
N HIS A 411 7.51 -58.79 12.03
CA HIS A 411 7.35 -59.57 13.26
C HIS A 411 7.09 -61.03 12.83
N PRO A 412 7.86 -62.01 13.31
CA PRO A 412 7.67 -63.39 12.91
C PRO A 412 6.49 -63.97 13.70
N GLU A 413 5.41 -64.33 13.01
CA GLU A 413 4.74 -65.63 13.11
C GLU A 413 3.36 -65.59 12.44
N SER A 414 3.26 -66.19 11.26
CA SER A 414 2.38 -67.32 10.93
C SER A 414 2.04 -67.29 9.44
N ILE A 415 2.20 -68.45 8.84
CA ILE A 415 2.00 -68.74 7.43
C ILE A 415 0.50 -68.72 7.15
N GLU A 416 0.04 -67.91 6.20
CA GLU A 416 -1.01 -68.31 5.28
C GLU A 416 -0.96 -67.47 4.00
N THR A 417 -1.12 -68.18 2.89
CA THR A 417 -1.05 -67.74 1.51
C THR A 417 -2.21 -66.83 1.14
N ASP A 418 -1.95 -65.61 0.68
CA ASP A 418 -2.78 -64.98 -0.35
C ASP A 418 -1.98 -63.99 -1.19
N ASP A 419 -2.10 -64.14 -2.50
CA ASP A 419 -1.34 -63.43 -3.55
C ASP A 419 -1.99 -62.06 -3.82
N THR A 420 -2.12 -61.24 -2.77
CA THR A 420 -2.66 -59.89 -2.89
C THR A 420 -1.52 -58.89 -2.65
N THR A 421 -1.05 -58.28 -3.74
CA THR A 421 -0.11 -57.15 -3.69
C THR A 421 -0.69 -56.10 -2.74
N PRO A 422 0.02 -55.63 -1.70
CA PRO A 422 -0.57 -54.66 -0.77
C PRO A 422 -0.62 -53.31 -1.48
N THR A 423 -1.76 -52.99 -2.08
CA THR A 423 -2.03 -51.67 -2.67
C THR A 423 -2.02 -50.61 -1.58
N ILE A 424 -1.35 -49.49 -1.83
CA ILE A 424 -1.39 -48.29 -0.98
C ILE A 424 -2.85 -47.93 -0.70
N HIS A 425 -3.21 -47.74 0.57
CA HIS A 425 -4.57 -47.37 0.95
C HIS A 425 -4.94 -46.03 0.27
N LEU A 426 -6.10 -45.98 -0.40
CA LEU A 426 -6.56 -44.80 -1.14
C LEU A 426 -6.56 -43.51 -0.28
N MET A 427 -6.77 -43.65 1.03
CA MET A 427 -6.73 -42.53 1.99
C MET A 427 -5.35 -41.87 2.12
N ASP A 428 -4.26 -42.62 1.92
CA ASP A 428 -2.89 -42.11 2.03
C ASP A 428 -2.43 -41.36 0.77
N VAL A 429 -3.15 -41.55 -0.34
CA VAL A 429 -2.87 -40.94 -1.66
C VAL A 429 -3.58 -39.60 -1.84
N ILE A 430 -4.73 -39.41 -1.17
CA ILE A 430 -5.58 -38.21 -1.33
C ILE A 430 -4.84 -36.90 -0.98
N PRO A 431 -4.12 -36.77 0.16
CA PRO A 431 -3.41 -35.54 0.51
C PRO A 431 -2.35 -35.17 -0.55
N VAL A 432 -1.62 -36.18 -1.01
CA VAL A 432 -0.52 -36.06 -1.98
C VAL A 432 -1.04 -35.63 -3.36
N VAL A 433 -2.14 -36.24 -3.81
CA VAL A 433 -2.81 -35.84 -5.06
C VAL A 433 -3.40 -34.42 -4.93
N THR A 434 -3.89 -34.06 -3.75
CA THR A 434 -4.43 -32.71 -3.48
C THR A 434 -3.33 -31.66 -3.54
N LEU A 435 -2.20 -31.90 -2.85
CA LEU A 435 -0.99 -31.07 -2.91
C LEU A 435 -0.56 -30.86 -4.36
N ALA A 436 -0.45 -31.95 -5.11
CA ALA A 436 0.00 -31.91 -6.49
C ALA A 436 -0.97 -31.16 -7.42
N SER A 437 -2.27 -31.37 -7.23
CA SER A 437 -3.32 -30.65 -7.97
C SER A 437 -3.27 -29.15 -7.69
N LEU A 438 -3.01 -28.74 -6.43
CA LEU A 438 -2.83 -27.34 -6.06
C LEU A 438 -1.59 -26.73 -6.72
N MET A 439 -0.47 -27.47 -6.80
CA MET A 439 0.74 -27.00 -7.49
C MET A 439 0.55 -26.80 -8.99
N ILE A 440 -0.16 -27.73 -9.64
CA ILE A 440 -0.54 -27.63 -11.06
C ILE A 440 -1.44 -26.40 -11.28
N GLU A 441 -2.45 -26.24 -10.41
CA GLU A 441 -3.36 -25.09 -10.46
C GLU A 441 -2.61 -23.77 -10.25
N ILE A 442 -1.68 -23.69 -9.29
CA ILE A 442 -0.83 -22.51 -9.07
C ILE A 442 -0.03 -22.16 -10.33
N SER A 443 0.59 -23.16 -10.98
CA SER A 443 1.37 -22.96 -12.21
C SER A 443 0.49 -22.40 -13.35
N SER A 444 -0.73 -22.90 -13.49
CA SER A 444 -1.73 -22.37 -14.44
C SER A 444 -2.11 -20.90 -14.13
N ARG A 445 -2.32 -20.57 -12.84
CA ARG A 445 -2.59 -19.18 -12.43
C ARG A 445 -1.40 -18.25 -12.69
N ILE A 446 -0.17 -18.75 -12.56
CA ILE A 446 1.05 -17.98 -12.85
C ILE A 446 1.16 -17.71 -14.34
N GLN A 447 0.84 -18.68 -15.20
CA GLN A 447 0.78 -18.45 -16.65
C GLN A 447 -0.22 -17.33 -17.00
N ALA A 448 -1.42 -17.33 -16.39
CA ALA A 448 -2.39 -16.24 -16.57
C ALA A 448 -1.86 -14.88 -16.07
N ILE A 449 -1.03 -14.85 -15.02
CA ILE A 449 -0.35 -13.62 -14.60
C ILE A 449 0.61 -13.15 -15.71
N VAL A 450 1.45 -14.02 -16.25
CA VAL A 450 2.39 -13.70 -17.34
C VAL A 450 1.66 -13.12 -18.55
N GLU A 451 0.55 -13.72 -18.97
CA GLU A 451 -0.28 -13.23 -20.07
C GLU A 451 -0.78 -11.79 -19.81
N THR A 452 -1.30 -11.52 -18.61
CA THR A 452 -1.75 -10.16 -18.25
C THR A 452 -0.59 -9.15 -18.14
N VAL A 453 0.61 -9.59 -17.80
CA VAL A 453 1.83 -8.75 -17.79
C VAL A 453 2.26 -8.44 -19.22
N GLU A 454 2.20 -9.40 -20.14
CA GLU A 454 2.52 -9.17 -21.54
C GLU A 454 1.49 -8.22 -22.20
N GLU A 455 0.19 -8.36 -21.90
CA GLU A 455 -0.82 -7.39 -22.32
C GLU A 455 -0.47 -5.95 -21.86
N LEU A 456 -0.05 -5.80 -20.59
CA LEU A 456 0.41 -4.52 -20.07
C LEU A 456 1.65 -4.03 -20.83
N ALA A 457 2.62 -4.89 -21.09
CA ALA A 457 3.85 -4.56 -21.80
C ALA A 457 3.57 -4.08 -23.24
N VAL A 458 2.62 -4.70 -23.94
CA VAL A 458 2.14 -4.26 -25.26
C VAL A 458 1.51 -2.88 -25.16
N LEU A 459 0.52 -2.69 -24.28
CA LEU A 459 -0.25 -1.45 -24.18
C LEU A 459 0.59 -0.26 -23.69
N ALA A 460 1.50 -0.52 -22.75
CA ALA A 460 2.41 0.48 -22.19
C ALA A 460 3.68 0.67 -23.03
N LYS A 461 3.84 -0.08 -24.12
CA LYS A 461 5.00 -0.03 -25.03
C LYS A 461 6.33 -0.22 -24.30
N PHE A 462 6.42 -1.28 -23.49
CA PHE A 462 7.66 -1.66 -22.82
C PHE A 462 8.77 -1.87 -23.86
N LYS A 463 9.96 -1.34 -23.55
CA LYS A 463 11.13 -1.48 -24.42
C LYS A 463 11.66 -2.91 -24.33
N GLY A 464 12.11 -3.47 -25.45
CA GLY A 464 12.84 -4.74 -25.45
C GLY A 464 14.28 -4.55 -24.94
N GLU A 465 14.81 -5.53 -24.20
CA GLU A 465 16.19 -5.49 -23.68
C GLU A 465 17.25 -5.35 -24.80
N VAL A 466 16.97 -5.89 -25.99
CA VAL A 466 17.89 -5.87 -27.14
C VAL A 466 18.05 -4.47 -27.75
N GLN A 467 17.00 -3.63 -27.72
CA GLN A 467 17.07 -2.27 -28.28
C GLN A 467 17.99 -1.33 -27.50
N GLU A 468 18.22 -1.57 -26.21
CA GLU A 468 19.17 -0.78 -25.42
C GLU A 468 20.61 -1.25 -25.59
N LYS A 469 20.87 -2.57 -25.67
CA LYS A 469 22.22 -3.07 -26.00
C LYS A 469 22.69 -2.56 -27.37
N ALA A 470 21.79 -2.46 -28.35
CA ALA A 470 22.11 -1.87 -29.65
C ALA A 470 22.37 -0.35 -29.60
N LYS A 471 21.70 0.39 -28.70
CA LYS A 471 21.94 1.84 -28.49
C LYS A 471 23.18 2.13 -27.64
N GLN A 472 23.55 1.25 -26.71
CA GLN A 472 24.78 1.35 -25.94
C GLN A 472 26.01 0.89 -26.74
N ASN A 473 25.84 -0.06 -27.66
CA ASN A 473 26.93 -0.57 -28.51
C ASN A 473 27.09 0.18 -29.84
N GLN A 474 26.39 1.29 -30.06
CA GLN A 474 26.70 2.17 -31.18
C GLN A 474 27.99 2.94 -30.81
N PRO A 475 29.16 2.65 -31.43
CA PRO A 475 30.32 3.47 -31.18
C PRO A 475 30.02 4.86 -31.71
N ASN A 476 30.63 5.84 -31.07
CA ASN A 476 30.46 7.27 -31.25
C ASN A 476 30.92 7.71 -32.66
N ILE A 477 30.20 7.33 -33.73
CA ILE A 477 30.53 7.67 -35.13
C ILE A 477 30.63 9.19 -35.28
N ASN A 478 29.81 9.95 -34.56
CA ASN A 478 29.85 11.41 -34.56
C ASN A 478 31.13 11.99 -33.96
N ARG A 479 31.82 11.26 -33.06
CA ARG A 479 33.08 11.71 -32.45
C ARG A 479 34.28 11.43 -33.36
N ILE A 480 34.25 10.34 -34.13
CA ILE A 480 35.29 9.98 -35.10
C ILE A 480 35.22 10.91 -36.34
N VAL A 481 34.01 11.21 -36.82
CA VAL A 481 33.82 12.18 -37.91
C VAL A 481 34.23 13.59 -37.48
N ALA A 482 33.94 14.00 -36.23
CA ALA A 482 34.37 15.29 -35.71
C ALA A 482 35.88 15.39 -35.47
N SER A 483 36.56 14.30 -35.11
CA SER A 483 38.03 14.30 -34.99
C SER A 483 38.72 14.31 -36.35
N GLN A 484 38.20 13.57 -37.34
CA GLN A 484 38.75 13.57 -38.70
C GLN A 484 38.58 14.93 -39.39
N LEU A 485 37.43 15.60 -39.21
CA LEU A 485 37.23 16.94 -39.77
C LEU A 485 38.18 17.99 -39.17
N ASN A 486 38.53 17.85 -37.90
CA ASN A 486 39.42 18.78 -37.20
C ASN A 486 40.89 18.60 -37.61
N ASP A 487 41.34 17.36 -37.83
CA ASP A 487 42.70 17.09 -38.31
C ASP A 487 42.88 17.58 -39.75
N ASP A 488 41.92 17.35 -40.64
CA ASP A 488 41.98 17.84 -42.02
C ASP A 488 42.01 19.39 -42.06
N GLN A 489 41.25 20.05 -41.18
CA GLN A 489 41.21 21.51 -41.10
C GLN A 489 42.48 22.12 -40.48
N GLN A 490 43.16 21.41 -39.58
CA GLN A 490 44.49 21.82 -39.08
C GLN A 490 45.59 21.62 -40.13
N THR A 491 45.50 20.55 -40.92
CA THR A 491 46.49 20.23 -41.96
C THR A 491 46.43 21.24 -43.11
N ILE A 492 45.23 21.69 -43.51
CA ILE A 492 45.06 22.74 -44.52
C ILE A 492 45.61 24.10 -44.03
N LYS A 493 45.39 24.45 -42.75
CA LYS A 493 45.93 25.70 -42.16
C LYS A 493 47.46 25.71 -42.01
N ALA A 494 48.10 24.55 -41.94
CA ALA A 494 49.55 24.44 -41.90
C ALA A 494 50.19 24.60 -43.30
N LEU A 495 49.49 24.14 -44.34
CA LEU A 495 49.93 24.29 -45.74
C LEU A 495 49.78 25.73 -46.26
N GLU A 496 48.86 26.53 -45.73
CA GLU A 496 48.73 27.96 -46.07
C GLU A 496 49.76 28.87 -45.38
N ARG A 497 50.62 28.33 -44.50
CA ARG A 497 51.66 29.08 -43.76
C ARG A 497 53.10 28.84 -44.26
N VAL A 498 53.27 28.08 -45.34
CA VAL A 498 54.53 27.93 -46.08
C VAL A 498 54.38 28.65 -47.40
#